data_AF-A0A7R7VJE5-F1
#
_entry.id   AF-A0A7R7VJE5-F1
#
_cell.length_a   1.000
_cell.length_b   1.000
_cell.length_c   1.000
_cell.angle_alpha   90.00
_cell.angle_beta   90.00
_cell.angle_gamma   90.00
#
_symmetry.space_group_name_H-M   'P 1'
#
loop_
_entity.id
_entity.type
_entity.pdbx_description
1 polymer ?
#
loop_
_entity_poly.entity_id
_entity_poly.type
_entity_poly.pdbx_seq_one_letter_code
_entity_poly.pdbx_strand_id
1 'polypeptide(L)'
;MLCEAMPGKNKEYYAVRTGRVDEPTIFSSWGDAHPRVIGCKAEHKAFDDLQKAKDYMEENGVKQPKPVFKEGAGETMPLPGNEAFYAVANGRNLGIYPYYGKAKPEVDRSSGACHKHFRTRAQAEAFIEDWKNSYADVCRREIKAKLDQGFRSSNMNLEFDIWRAIFEYDISEDITKKTEKLNVKEE
;
A
#
# COMPACT_ATOMS: atom_id res chain seq x y z
N MET A 1 -40.11 -12.83 -2.74
CA MET A 1 -38.74 -13.02 -2.23
C MET A 1 -37.86 -11.97 -2.88
N LEU A 2 -37.55 -10.90 -2.15
CA LEU A 2 -36.57 -9.91 -2.60
C LEU A 2 -35.19 -10.52 -2.33
N CYS A 3 -34.44 -10.83 -3.39
CA CYS A 3 -33.03 -11.17 -3.27
C CYS A 3 -32.28 -9.92 -2.84
N GLU A 4 -31.95 -9.83 -1.55
CA GLU A 4 -30.98 -8.86 -1.07
C GLU A 4 -29.62 -9.24 -1.67
N ALA A 5 -29.11 -8.40 -2.57
CA ALA A 5 -27.75 -8.55 -3.08
C ALA A 5 -26.79 -8.43 -1.89
N MET A 6 -26.08 -9.51 -1.58
CA MET A 6 -25.04 -9.46 -0.54
C MET A 6 -24.01 -8.39 -0.94
N PRO A 7 -23.64 -7.47 -0.04
CA PRO A 7 -22.65 -6.45 -0.36
C PRO A 7 -21.35 -7.14 -0.80
N GLY A 8 -20.82 -6.72 -1.96
CA GLY A 8 -19.64 -7.33 -2.56
C GLY A 8 -18.47 -7.37 -1.56
N LYS A 9 -17.88 -8.55 -1.36
CA LYS A 9 -16.77 -8.73 -0.40
C LYS A 9 -15.54 -7.94 -0.86
N ASN A 10 -14.90 -7.23 0.08
CA ASN A 10 -13.64 -6.55 -0.19
C ASN A 10 -12.54 -7.59 -0.50
N LYS A 11 -11.61 -7.24 -1.38
CA LYS A 11 -10.45 -8.11 -1.64
C LYS A 11 -9.47 -7.92 -0.50
N GLU A 12 -9.18 -8.99 0.23
CA GLU A 12 -8.31 -8.97 1.43
C GLU A 12 -7.02 -9.75 1.21
N TYR A 13 -7.01 -10.72 0.30
CA TYR A 13 -5.87 -11.60 0.08
C TYR A 13 -5.23 -11.34 -1.27
N TYR A 14 -3.94 -11.02 -1.26
CA TYR A 14 -3.16 -10.62 -2.42
C TYR A 14 -2.07 -11.65 -2.65
N ALA A 15 -2.30 -12.53 -3.62
CA ALA A 15 -1.33 -13.51 -4.06
C ALA A 15 -0.32 -12.82 -5.00
N VAL A 16 0.96 -12.80 -4.62
CA VAL A 16 2.07 -12.26 -5.42
C VAL A 16 3.03 -13.39 -5.73
N ARG A 17 3.05 -13.84 -6.99
CA ARG A 17 3.92 -14.94 -7.47
C ARG A 17 5.30 -14.42 -7.85
N THR A 18 5.33 -13.29 -8.56
CA THR A 18 6.58 -12.63 -9.00
C THR A 18 6.46 -11.13 -8.80
N GLY A 19 7.60 -10.45 -8.72
CA GLY A 19 7.73 -9.03 -8.39
C GLY A 19 8.92 -8.83 -7.46
N ARG A 20 8.83 -7.84 -6.57
CA ARG A 20 9.85 -7.57 -5.55
C ARG A 20 9.59 -8.39 -4.28
N VAL A 21 9.52 -9.71 -4.44
CA VAL A 21 9.39 -10.71 -3.37
C VAL A 21 10.48 -11.76 -3.49
N ASP A 22 10.99 -12.25 -2.36
CA ASP A 22 12.03 -13.28 -2.33
C ASP A 22 11.47 -14.68 -2.68
N GLU A 23 10.19 -14.89 -2.40
CA GLU A 23 9.44 -16.12 -2.67
C GLU A 23 7.95 -15.79 -2.90
N PRO A 24 7.19 -16.61 -3.65
CA PRO A 24 5.75 -16.42 -3.82
C PRO A 24 5.03 -16.26 -2.47
N THR A 25 4.26 -15.18 -2.32
CA THR A 25 3.72 -14.76 -1.02
C THR A 25 2.23 -14.39 -1.14
N ILE A 26 1.41 -14.76 -0.17
CA ILE A 26 0.04 -14.25 0.00
C ILE A 26 0.04 -13.23 1.14
N PHE A 27 -0.27 -11.98 0.81
CA PHE A 27 -0.44 -10.89 1.79
C PHE A 27 -1.91 -10.71 2.14
N SER A 28 -2.23 -10.38 3.40
CA SER A 28 -3.58 -9.93 3.77
C SER A 28 -3.75 -8.40 3.76
N SER A 29 -2.71 -7.66 3.36
CA SER A 29 -2.71 -6.20 3.33
C SER A 29 -2.23 -5.74 1.96
N TRP A 30 -3.03 -4.89 1.31
CA TRP A 30 -2.57 -4.22 0.09
C TRP A 30 -1.43 -3.25 0.37
N GLY A 31 -1.32 -2.75 1.61
CA GLY A 31 -0.19 -1.94 2.05
C GLY A 31 1.12 -2.71 1.88
N ASP A 32 1.11 -4.01 2.22
CA ASP A 32 2.28 -4.85 1.98
C ASP A 32 2.46 -5.23 0.50
N ALA A 33 1.41 -5.70 -0.16
CA ALA A 33 1.55 -6.22 -1.52
C ALA A 33 1.87 -5.13 -2.56
N HIS A 34 1.34 -3.92 -2.40
CA HIS A 34 1.45 -2.85 -3.39
C HIS A 34 2.90 -2.47 -3.72
N PRO A 35 3.78 -2.11 -2.75
CA PRO A 35 5.19 -1.78 -3.03
C PRO A 35 5.96 -2.90 -3.75
N ARG A 36 5.50 -4.15 -3.61
CA ARG A 36 6.15 -5.33 -4.19
C ARG A 36 5.82 -5.52 -5.67
N VAL A 37 4.73 -4.94 -6.15
CA VAL A 37 4.24 -5.16 -7.52
C VAL A 37 4.16 -3.88 -8.34
N ILE A 38 4.12 -2.71 -7.70
CA ILE A 38 3.95 -1.43 -8.39
C ILE A 38 5.17 -1.08 -9.27
N GLY A 39 4.94 -0.69 -10.52
CA GLY A 39 6.00 -0.19 -11.40
C GLY A 39 7.08 -1.24 -11.74
N CYS A 40 6.79 -2.53 -11.58
CA CYS A 40 7.65 -3.61 -12.10
C CYS A 40 6.80 -4.67 -12.80
N LYS A 41 7.47 -5.55 -13.54
CA LYS A 41 6.83 -6.78 -14.03
C LYS A 41 6.54 -7.69 -12.82
N ALA A 42 5.26 -7.88 -12.53
CA ALA A 42 4.80 -8.70 -11.41
C ALA A 42 3.57 -9.51 -11.83
N GLU A 43 3.46 -10.73 -11.29
CA GLU A 43 2.30 -11.59 -11.47
C GLU A 43 1.61 -11.70 -10.12
N HIS A 44 0.44 -11.05 -10.01
CA HIS A 44 -0.31 -11.01 -8.78
C HIS A 44 -1.82 -10.99 -9.02
N LYS A 45 -2.59 -11.42 -8.03
CA LYS A 45 -4.06 -11.41 -8.07
C LYS A 45 -4.64 -11.22 -6.67
N ALA A 46 -5.77 -10.52 -6.60
CA ALA A 46 -6.44 -10.16 -5.36
C ALA A 46 -7.77 -10.91 -5.22
N PHE A 47 -8.05 -11.41 -4.02
CA PHE A 47 -9.15 -12.29 -3.68
C PHE A 47 -9.86 -11.83 -2.41
N ASP A 48 -11.14 -12.14 -2.32
CA ASP A 48 -11.99 -11.93 -1.14
C ASP A 48 -11.88 -13.06 -0.12
N ASP A 49 -11.21 -14.16 -0.47
CA ASP A 49 -11.13 -15.39 0.30
C ASP A 49 -9.71 -15.97 0.23
N LEU A 50 -9.23 -16.48 1.38
CA LEU A 50 -7.87 -17.02 1.50
C LEU A 50 -7.72 -18.32 0.70
N GLN A 51 -8.72 -19.18 0.68
CA GLN A 51 -8.64 -20.44 -0.04
C GLN A 51 -8.53 -20.20 -1.54
N LYS A 52 -9.34 -19.28 -2.10
CA LYS A 52 -9.20 -18.87 -3.51
C LYS A 52 -7.80 -18.34 -3.85
N ALA A 53 -7.16 -17.61 -2.93
CA ALA A 53 -5.79 -17.13 -3.13
C ALA A 53 -4.77 -18.27 -3.13
N LYS A 54 -4.96 -19.29 -2.27
CA LYS A 54 -4.13 -20.51 -2.24
C LYS A 54 -4.33 -21.36 -3.50
N ASP A 55 -5.58 -21.56 -3.92
CA ASP A 55 -5.90 -22.32 -5.13
C ASP A 55 -5.24 -21.67 -6.36
N TYR A 56 -5.32 -20.34 -6.47
CA TYR A 56 -4.61 -19.60 -7.51
C TYR A 56 -3.09 -19.81 -7.46
N MET A 57 -2.47 -19.83 -6.29
CA MET A 57 -1.04 -20.11 -6.18
C MET A 57 -0.72 -21.53 -6.65
N GLU A 58 -1.52 -22.52 -6.24
CA GLU A 58 -1.33 -23.92 -6.60
C GLU A 58 -1.52 -24.18 -8.10
N GLU A 59 -2.59 -23.64 -8.70
CA GLU A 59 -2.84 -23.67 -10.14
C GLU A 59 -1.67 -23.09 -10.95
N ASN A 60 -0.92 -22.19 -10.34
CA ASN A 60 0.25 -21.55 -10.95
C ASN A 60 1.58 -22.15 -10.46
N GLY A 61 1.56 -23.39 -9.95
CA GLY A 61 2.75 -24.17 -9.59
C GLY A 61 3.37 -23.85 -8.24
N VAL A 62 2.73 -23.02 -7.41
CA VAL A 62 3.20 -22.62 -6.09
C VAL A 62 2.43 -23.38 -5.00
N LYS A 63 2.98 -24.50 -4.52
CA LYS A 63 2.33 -25.36 -3.53
C LYS A 63 2.32 -24.79 -2.11
N GLN A 64 3.35 -24.02 -1.74
CA GLN A 64 3.51 -23.47 -0.39
C GLN A 64 3.90 -22.00 -0.48
N PRO A 65 2.94 -21.10 -0.78
CA PRO A 65 3.21 -19.67 -0.75
C PRO A 65 3.45 -19.23 0.70
N LYS A 66 4.38 -18.30 0.89
CA LYS A 66 4.61 -17.67 2.20
C LYS A 66 3.36 -16.90 2.65
N PRO A 67 2.82 -17.13 3.85
CA PRO A 67 1.74 -16.32 4.39
C PRO A 67 2.29 -15.07 5.10
N VAL A 68 1.73 -13.90 4.79
CA VAL A 68 1.96 -12.65 5.53
C VAL A 68 0.61 -12.05 5.87
N PHE A 69 0.09 -12.44 7.04
CA PHE A 69 -1.24 -12.06 7.50
C PHE A 69 -1.16 -11.08 8.68
N LYS A 70 -1.98 -10.03 8.60
CA LYS A 70 -2.16 -9.02 9.64
C LYS A 70 -3.35 -9.39 10.53
N GLU A 71 -3.33 -8.88 11.75
CA GLU A 71 -4.46 -9.00 12.66
C GLU A 71 -5.71 -8.33 12.05
N GLY A 72 -6.87 -8.96 12.20
CA GLY A 72 -8.13 -8.46 11.64
C GLY A 72 -8.27 -8.57 10.11
N ALA A 73 -7.38 -9.32 9.44
CA ALA A 73 -7.55 -9.68 8.03
C ALA A 73 -8.93 -10.33 7.79
N GLY A 74 -9.65 -9.89 6.76
CA GLY A 74 -11.02 -10.35 6.50
C GLY A 74 -12.10 -9.51 7.20
N GLU A 75 -11.75 -8.75 8.24
CA GLU A 75 -12.69 -7.94 9.04
C GLU A 75 -12.46 -6.43 8.86
N THR A 76 -11.82 -6.03 7.77
CA THR A 76 -11.53 -4.63 7.46
C THR A 76 -12.71 -3.91 6.82
N MET A 77 -13.67 -4.64 6.25
CA MET A 77 -14.80 -4.06 5.54
C MET A 77 -15.72 -3.28 6.49
N PRO A 78 -16.00 -1.99 6.19
CA PRO A 78 -17.05 -1.24 6.89
C PRO A 78 -18.38 -1.98 6.79
N LEU A 79 -19.12 -2.02 7.89
CA LEU A 79 -20.46 -2.59 7.88
C LEU A 79 -21.42 -1.65 7.13
N PRO A 80 -22.43 -2.18 6.41
CA PRO A 80 -23.44 -1.35 5.76
C PRO A 80 -24.06 -0.36 6.76
N GLY A 81 -24.06 0.92 6.42
CA GLY A 81 -24.63 1.98 7.27
C GLY A 81 -23.67 2.57 8.33
N ASN A 82 -22.45 2.02 8.47
CA ASN A 82 -21.44 2.55 9.39
C ASN A 82 -20.47 3.50 8.67
N GLU A 83 -19.84 4.39 9.45
CA GLU A 83 -18.74 5.21 8.96
C GLU A 83 -17.57 4.34 8.47
N ALA A 84 -16.85 4.85 7.46
CA ALA A 84 -15.71 4.19 6.85
C ALA A 84 -14.50 5.14 6.83
N PHE A 85 -13.32 4.58 7.05
CA PHE A 85 -12.06 5.32 7.06
C PHE A 85 -11.29 5.05 5.77
N TYR A 86 -11.14 6.05 4.92
CA TYR A 86 -10.50 5.92 3.61
C TYR A 86 -9.03 6.27 3.71
N ALA A 87 -8.16 5.27 3.74
CA ALA A 87 -6.72 5.46 3.78
C ALA A 87 -6.13 5.59 2.37
N VAL A 88 -5.28 6.61 2.17
CA VAL A 88 -4.42 6.80 1.01
C VAL A 88 -2.98 6.68 1.48
N ALA A 89 -2.35 5.57 1.12
CA ALA A 89 -0.95 5.24 1.45
C ALA A 89 0.02 5.59 0.32
N ASN A 90 -0.47 5.70 -0.92
CA ASN A 90 0.27 6.28 -2.05
C ASN A 90 -0.71 7.08 -2.92
N GLY A 91 -0.37 8.32 -3.26
CA GLY A 91 -1.24 9.26 -3.96
C GLY A 91 -0.69 10.69 -3.87
N ARG A 92 -1.49 11.68 -4.24
CA ARG A 92 -1.09 13.09 -4.19
C ARG A 92 -0.94 13.60 -2.75
N ASN A 93 -1.95 13.37 -1.91
CA ASN A 93 -1.88 13.62 -0.48
C ASN A 93 -2.18 12.32 0.27
N LEU A 94 -1.32 12.02 1.25
CA LEU A 94 -1.40 10.82 2.07
C LEU A 94 -2.26 11.07 3.30
N GLY A 95 -2.94 10.04 3.79
CA GLY A 95 -3.65 10.12 5.07
C GLY A 95 -4.98 9.38 5.08
N ILE A 96 -5.80 9.70 6.08
CA ILE A 96 -7.10 9.06 6.31
C ILE A 96 -8.19 10.11 6.13
N TYR A 97 -9.12 9.79 5.24
CA TYR A 97 -10.23 10.65 4.87
C TYR A 97 -11.55 10.08 5.41
N PRO A 98 -12.50 10.96 5.78
CA PRO A 98 -13.76 10.55 6.38
C PRO A 98 -14.77 9.97 5.38
N TYR A 99 -14.59 10.19 4.07
CA TYR A 99 -15.43 9.64 3.02
C TYR A 99 -14.73 9.60 1.67
N TYR A 100 -15.20 8.73 0.75
CA TYR A 100 -14.55 8.50 -0.55
C TYR A 100 -14.39 9.77 -1.38
N GLY A 101 -15.38 10.66 -1.39
CA GLY A 101 -15.31 11.93 -2.15
C GLY A 101 -14.11 12.82 -1.80
N LYS A 102 -13.60 12.75 -0.57
CA LYS A 102 -12.37 13.45 -0.15
C LYS A 102 -11.09 12.71 -0.53
N ALA A 103 -11.11 11.38 -0.54
CA ALA A 103 -9.96 10.56 -0.92
C ALA A 103 -9.77 10.46 -2.45
N LYS A 104 -10.88 10.49 -3.20
CA LYS A 104 -10.93 10.36 -4.66
C LYS A 104 -9.96 11.29 -5.43
N PRO A 105 -9.93 12.61 -5.17
CA PRO A 105 -9.01 13.50 -5.90
C PRO A 105 -7.52 13.17 -5.64
N GLU A 106 -7.20 12.47 -4.55
CA GLU A 106 -5.83 12.12 -4.18
C GLU A 106 -5.31 10.86 -4.88
N VAL A 107 -6.21 10.07 -5.49
CA VAL A 107 -5.88 8.77 -6.08
C VAL A 107 -6.18 8.72 -7.58
N ASP A 108 -7.22 9.40 -8.07
CA ASP A 108 -7.69 9.30 -9.45
C ASP A 108 -6.67 9.72 -10.52
N ARG A 109 -5.78 10.65 -10.16
CA ARG A 109 -4.77 11.21 -11.08
C ARG A 109 -3.35 10.73 -10.78
N SER A 110 -3.21 9.77 -9.87
CA SER A 110 -1.91 9.24 -9.44
C SER A 110 -1.75 7.81 -9.94
N SER A 111 -0.94 7.63 -10.98
CA SER A 111 -0.59 6.28 -11.45
C SER A 111 0.05 5.49 -10.31
N GLY A 112 -0.51 4.32 -10.00
CA GLY A 112 -0.03 3.52 -8.87
C GLY A 112 -0.52 3.99 -7.51
N ALA A 113 -1.67 4.66 -7.43
CA ALA A 113 -2.28 4.99 -6.14
C ALA A 113 -2.52 3.72 -5.29
N CYS A 114 -2.26 3.82 -4.00
CA CYS A 114 -2.49 2.77 -3.02
C CYS A 114 -3.46 3.30 -1.98
N HIS A 115 -4.70 2.82 -2.04
CA HIS A 115 -5.75 3.25 -1.13
C HIS A 115 -6.74 2.12 -0.84
N LYS A 116 -7.38 2.17 0.32
CA LYS A 116 -8.40 1.21 0.76
C LYS A 116 -9.26 1.85 1.86
N HIS A 117 -10.47 1.35 2.07
CA HIS A 117 -11.34 1.80 3.15
C HIS A 117 -11.48 0.74 4.24
N PHE A 118 -11.61 1.20 5.48
CA PHE A 118 -11.55 0.36 6.67
C PHE A 118 -12.70 0.66 7.64
N ARG A 119 -13.09 -0.34 8.42
CA ARG A 119 -14.11 -0.23 9.48
C ARG A 119 -13.65 0.68 10.61
N THR A 120 -12.37 0.63 10.96
CA THR A 120 -11.81 1.44 12.06
C THR A 120 -10.67 2.33 11.59
N ARG A 121 -10.48 3.44 12.29
CA ARG A 121 -9.34 4.32 12.07
C ARG A 121 -8.02 3.60 12.28
N ALA A 122 -7.92 2.76 13.31
CA ALA A 122 -6.70 1.99 13.60
C ALA A 122 -6.31 1.06 12.46
N GLN A 123 -7.28 0.39 11.81
CA GLN A 123 -7.01 -0.42 10.61
C GLN A 123 -6.50 0.43 9.44
N ALA A 124 -7.07 1.62 9.24
CA ALA A 124 -6.61 2.56 8.22
C ALA A 124 -5.19 3.08 8.49
N GLU A 125 -4.84 3.35 9.75
CA GLU A 125 -3.49 3.74 10.19
C GLU A 125 -2.49 2.59 9.98
N ALA A 126 -2.85 1.38 10.39
CA ALA A 126 -2.04 0.18 10.19
C ALA A 126 -1.77 -0.08 8.70
N PHE A 127 -2.75 0.11 7.82
CA PHE A 127 -2.56 -0.03 6.38
C PHE A 127 -1.54 0.95 5.80
N ILE A 128 -1.54 2.21 6.24
CA ILE A 128 -0.55 3.21 5.82
C ILE A 128 0.83 2.80 6.33
N GLU A 129 0.91 2.29 7.56
CA GLU A 129 2.16 1.87 8.17
C GLU A 129 2.74 0.60 7.51
N ASP A 130 1.89 -0.38 7.16
CA ASP A 130 2.25 -1.54 6.35
C ASP A 130 2.89 -1.11 5.04
N TRP A 131 2.29 -0.11 4.37
CA TRP A 131 2.81 0.41 3.12
C TRP A 131 4.19 1.05 3.28
N LYS A 132 4.37 1.91 4.30
CA LYS A 132 5.67 2.56 4.56
C LYS A 132 6.76 1.51 4.81
N ASN A 133 6.49 0.55 5.68
CA ASN A 133 7.45 -0.50 6.03
C ASN A 133 7.80 -1.36 4.82
N SER A 134 6.79 -1.75 4.03
CA SER A 134 6.99 -2.55 2.82
C SER A 134 7.73 -1.79 1.72
N TYR A 135 7.44 -0.50 1.55
CA TYR A 135 8.15 0.35 0.62
C TYR A 135 9.62 0.56 1.02
N ALA A 136 9.87 0.86 2.30
CA ALA A 136 11.22 1.01 2.83
C ALA A 136 12.05 -0.27 2.68
N ASP A 137 11.44 -1.43 2.93
CA ASP A 137 12.07 -2.73 2.78
C ASP A 137 12.42 -3.04 1.30
N VAL A 138 11.54 -2.70 0.36
CA VAL A 138 11.83 -2.78 -1.09
C VAL A 138 13.04 -1.90 -1.44
N CYS A 139 13.05 -0.64 -1.02
CA CYS A 139 14.14 0.29 -1.29
C CYS A 139 15.47 -0.21 -0.68
N ARG A 140 15.43 -0.68 0.57
CA ARG A 140 16.60 -1.22 1.27
C ARG A 140 17.20 -2.41 0.54
N ARG A 141 16.38 -3.34 0.03
CA ARG A 141 16.86 -4.50 -0.75
C ARG A 141 17.57 -4.05 -2.02
N GLU A 142 17.00 -3.10 -2.75
CA GLU A 142 17.60 -2.59 -3.99
C GLU A 142 18.94 -1.91 -3.74
N ILE A 143 19.01 -1.03 -2.73
CA ILE A 143 20.25 -0.36 -2.31
C ILE A 143 21.31 -1.41 -1.95
N LYS A 144 20.96 -2.39 -1.12
CA LYS A 144 21.88 -3.47 -0.74
C LYS A 144 22.39 -4.24 -1.96
N ALA A 145 21.51 -4.60 -2.90
CA ALA A 145 21.90 -5.31 -4.11
C ALA A 145 22.89 -4.52 -4.98
N LYS A 146 22.68 -3.19 -5.12
CA LYS A 146 23.62 -2.32 -5.83
C LYS A 146 24.97 -2.20 -5.09
N LEU A 147 24.96 -2.10 -3.76
CA LEU A 147 26.19 -2.10 -2.97
C LEU A 147 26.99 -3.40 -3.15
N ASP A 148 26.30 -4.54 -3.13
CA ASP A 148 26.89 -5.88 -3.32
C ASP A 148 27.51 -6.02 -4.73
N GLN A 149 27.00 -5.29 -5.73
CA GLN A 149 27.58 -5.17 -7.08
C GLN A 149 28.75 -4.18 -7.19
N GLY A 150 29.18 -3.57 -6.08
CA GLY A 150 30.31 -2.64 -6.05
C GLY A 150 29.94 -1.17 -6.33
N PHE A 151 28.66 -0.85 -6.56
CA PHE A 151 28.23 0.55 -6.65
C PHE A 151 28.42 1.24 -5.29
N ARG A 152 28.57 2.57 -5.33
CA ARG A 152 28.67 3.44 -4.15
C ARG A 152 27.63 4.54 -4.26
N SER A 153 27.29 5.16 -3.13
CA SER A 153 26.21 6.14 -3.02
C SER A 153 26.27 7.26 -4.06
N SER A 154 27.46 7.66 -4.52
CA SER A 154 27.65 8.69 -5.53
C SER A 154 27.30 8.28 -6.96
N ASN A 155 27.20 6.96 -7.24
CA ASN A 155 27.02 6.40 -8.58
C ASN A 155 25.80 5.48 -8.70
N MET A 156 24.86 5.54 -7.74
CA MET A 156 23.62 4.77 -7.81
C MET A 156 22.53 5.56 -8.53
N ASN A 157 22.03 5.01 -9.63
CA ASN A 157 20.74 5.37 -10.18
C ASN A 157 19.75 4.29 -9.72
N LEU A 158 18.93 4.62 -8.73
CA LEU A 158 17.91 3.71 -8.21
C LEU A 158 16.74 3.69 -9.19
N GLU A 159 16.31 2.49 -9.58
CA GLU A 159 15.18 2.30 -10.50
C GLU A 159 13.87 2.71 -9.82
N PHE A 160 13.83 2.59 -8.49
CA PHE A 160 12.93 3.34 -7.64
C PHE A 160 13.39 4.80 -7.58
N ASP A 161 12.78 5.62 -8.42
CA ASP A 161 12.88 7.08 -8.45
C ASP A 161 12.31 7.71 -7.16
N ILE A 162 12.90 7.39 -6.00
CA ILE A 162 12.65 8.07 -4.73
C ILE A 162 12.90 9.59 -4.92
N TRP A 163 13.73 9.97 -5.89
CA TRP A 163 14.07 11.35 -6.22
C TRP A 163 13.15 12.04 -7.23
N ARG A 164 12.44 11.33 -8.12
CA ARG A 164 11.52 12.00 -9.08
C ARG A 164 10.24 12.52 -8.40
N ALA A 165 9.81 11.87 -7.32
CA ALA A 165 8.72 12.38 -6.49
C ALA A 165 9.19 13.44 -5.47
N ILE A 166 10.45 13.40 -5.01
CA ILE A 166 10.99 14.40 -4.07
C ILE A 166 11.38 15.71 -4.77
N PHE A 167 11.74 15.69 -6.06
CA PHE A 167 12.01 16.92 -6.83
C PHE A 167 10.76 17.60 -7.41
N GLU A 168 9.62 16.90 -7.50
CA GLU A 168 8.32 17.52 -7.85
C GLU A 168 7.44 17.82 -6.62
N TYR A 169 7.71 17.20 -5.47
CA TYR A 169 7.10 17.55 -4.20
C TYR A 169 7.97 18.58 -3.51
N ASP A 170 7.68 19.86 -3.76
CA ASP A 170 8.33 20.99 -3.13
C ASP A 170 8.20 20.92 -1.59
N ILE A 171 9.20 20.35 -0.92
CA ILE A 171 9.28 20.26 0.54
C ILE A 171 9.36 21.68 1.16
N SER A 172 9.63 22.72 0.36
CA SER A 172 9.70 24.10 0.88
C SER A 172 8.35 24.56 1.45
N GLU A 173 7.23 24.29 0.78
CA GLU A 173 5.91 24.75 1.26
C GLU A 173 5.51 24.17 2.62
N ASP A 174 5.84 22.89 2.87
CA ASP A 174 5.43 22.22 4.10
C ASP A 174 6.32 22.59 5.29
N ILE A 175 7.61 22.92 5.03
CA ILE A 175 8.49 23.52 6.04
C ILE A 175 7.99 24.91 6.41
N THR A 176 7.63 25.77 5.44
CA THR A 176 7.14 27.13 5.69
C THR A 176 5.87 27.13 6.55
N LYS A 177 4.90 26.25 6.22
CA LYS A 177 3.65 26.11 7.01
C LYS A 177 3.90 25.59 8.42
N LYS A 178 4.94 24.76 8.63
CA LYS A 178 5.33 24.26 9.96
C LYS A 178 6.02 25.35 10.80
N THR A 179 6.85 26.17 10.18
CA THR A 179 7.53 27.29 10.88
C THR A 179 6.57 28.41 11.25
N GLU A 180 5.56 28.71 10.41
CA GLU A 180 4.52 29.71 10.74
C GLU A 180 3.66 29.27 11.93
N LYS A 181 3.29 27.97 12.02
CA LYS A 181 2.52 27.44 13.17
C LYS A 181 3.29 27.41 14.49
N LEU A 182 4.62 27.45 14.45
CA LEU A 182 5.47 27.51 15.64
C LEU A 182 5.63 28.97 16.11
N ASN A 183 5.70 29.94 15.19
CA ASN A 183 5.82 31.36 15.53
C ASN A 183 4.52 32.01 16.04
N VAL A 184 3.36 31.35 15.92
CA VAL A 184 2.06 31.86 16.42
C VAL A 184 1.76 31.39 17.86
N LYS A 185 2.71 30.71 18.53
CA LYS A 185 2.55 30.23 19.92
C LYS A 185 3.36 31.00 20.97
N GLU A 186 4.04 32.07 20.57
CA GLU A 186 4.67 33.02 21.49
C GLU A 186 4.02 34.40 21.32
N GLU A 187 2.83 34.57 21.90
CA GLU A 187 2.25 35.86 22.31
C GLU A 187 1.15 35.63 23.35
#